data_AF-A0A4R8L3H8-F1
#
_entry.id   AF-A0A4R8L3H8-F1
#
_cell.length_a   1.000
_cell.length_b   1.000
_cell.length_c   1.000
_cell.angle_alpha   90.00
_cell.angle_beta   90.00
_cell.angle_gamma   90.00
#
_symmetry.space_group_name_H-M   'P 1'
#
loop_
_entity.id
_entity.type
_entity.pdbx_description
1 polymer ?
#
loop_
_entity_poly.entity_id
_entity_poly.type
_entity_poly.pdbx_seq_one_letter_code
_entity_poly.pdbx_strand_id
1 'polypeptide(L)'
;MTTQTKSHAHPSAAPAAIHAPTPALKWCYPFPRKGGGEVTDPQVFYHALGKMTDGFFPIGVNGFPHGGVHFGANSAACVDQSGGVRLHADGEIVAYRLDERYPHLQFTQDSRWA
;
A
#
# COMPACT_ATOMS: atom_id res chain seq x y z
N MET A 1 12.55 -29.39 50.31
CA MET A 1 12.49 -28.22 49.43
C MET A 1 11.27 -28.39 48.53
N THR A 2 10.19 -27.67 48.81
CA THR A 2 8.93 -27.79 48.06
C THR A 2 8.80 -26.54 47.19
N THR A 3 8.96 -26.68 45.88
CA THR A 3 8.79 -25.59 44.93
C THR A 3 7.31 -25.47 44.56
N GLN A 4 6.68 -24.36 44.98
CA GLN A 4 5.31 -24.00 44.62
C GLN A 4 5.33 -23.24 43.28
N THR A 5 4.78 -23.83 42.23
CA THR A 5 4.58 -23.17 40.94
C THR A 5 3.39 -22.19 41.04
N LYS A 6 3.69 -20.89 40.94
CA LYS A 6 2.68 -19.83 40.90
C LYS A 6 2.17 -19.68 39.45
N SER A 7 0.94 -20.13 39.20
CA SER A 7 0.28 -19.93 37.91
C SER A 7 -0.04 -18.45 37.71
N HIS A 8 0.41 -17.86 36.61
CA HIS A 8 0.06 -16.50 36.21
C HIS A 8 -1.23 -16.58 35.38
N ALA A 9 -2.28 -15.85 35.79
CA ALA A 9 -3.53 -15.80 35.04
C ALA A 9 -3.31 -15.05 33.71
N HIS A 10 -3.74 -15.66 32.60
CA HIS A 10 -3.86 -14.99 31.32
C HIS A 10 -4.92 -13.87 31.43
N PRO A 11 -4.68 -12.67 30.87
CA PRO A 11 -5.73 -11.65 30.79
C PRO A 11 -6.88 -12.18 29.93
N SER A 12 -8.10 -12.10 30.47
CA SER A 12 -9.32 -12.47 29.75
C SER A 12 -9.46 -11.57 28.52
N ALA A 13 -9.58 -12.18 27.33
CA ALA A 13 -9.86 -11.45 26.10
C ALA A 13 -11.17 -10.66 26.27
N ALA A 14 -11.16 -9.38 25.88
CA ALA A 14 -12.36 -8.57 25.82
C ALA A 14 -13.37 -9.21 24.83
N PRO A 15 -14.70 -9.06 25.06
CA PRO A 15 -15.69 -9.60 24.13
C PRO A 15 -15.46 -9.03 22.74
N ALA A 16 -15.36 -9.90 21.73
CA ALA A 16 -15.28 -9.48 20.35
C ALA A 16 -16.50 -8.60 20.03
N ALA A 17 -16.27 -7.37 19.59
CA ALA A 17 -17.33 -6.50 19.12
C ALA A 17 -18.06 -7.22 17.97
N ILE A 18 -19.38 -7.27 18.05
CA ILE A 18 -20.23 -7.86 17.02
C ILE A 18 -20.14 -6.91 15.80
N HIS A 19 -19.24 -7.19 14.87
CA HIS A 19 -19.11 -6.39 13.65
C HIS A 19 -20.37 -6.62 12.80
N ALA A 20 -21.10 -5.54 12.53
CA ALA A 20 -22.14 -5.55 11.50
C ALA A 20 -21.54 -6.05 10.17
N PRO A 21 -22.33 -6.74 9.32
CA PRO A 21 -21.82 -7.25 8.05
C PRO A 21 -21.24 -6.09 7.24
N THR A 22 -19.95 -6.22 6.90
CA THR A 22 -19.24 -5.21 6.11
C THR A 22 -19.86 -5.14 4.71
N PRO A 23 -20.21 -3.95 4.19
CA PRO A 23 -20.67 -3.81 2.82
C PRO A 23 -19.66 -4.44 1.85
N ALA A 24 -20.17 -5.05 0.77
CA ALA A 24 -19.31 -5.61 -0.26
C ALA A 24 -18.44 -4.51 -0.89
N LEU A 25 -17.12 -4.73 -0.90
CA LEU A 25 -16.16 -3.78 -1.46
C LEU A 25 -16.28 -3.74 -2.98
N LYS A 26 -16.22 -2.54 -3.57
CA LYS A 26 -16.04 -2.40 -5.02
C LYS A 26 -14.54 -2.48 -5.31
N TRP A 27 -14.16 -3.40 -6.17
CA TRP A 27 -12.78 -3.62 -6.57
C TRP A 27 -12.52 -3.05 -7.96
N CYS A 28 -11.34 -2.49 -8.17
CA CYS A 28 -10.84 -2.16 -9.50
C CYS A 28 -9.33 -2.36 -9.57
N TYR A 29 -8.79 -2.55 -10.78
CA TYR A 29 -7.35 -2.58 -10.94
C TYR A 29 -6.74 -1.17 -10.83
N PRO A 30 -5.46 -1.06 -10.39
CA PRO A 30 -4.84 0.23 -10.05
C PRO A 30 -4.72 1.19 -11.23
N PHE A 31 -4.81 0.70 -12.48
CA PHE A 31 -4.78 1.51 -13.69
C PHE A 31 -5.92 1.10 -14.64
N PRO A 32 -6.58 2.07 -15.31
CA PRO A 32 -7.52 1.75 -16.37
C PRO A 32 -6.81 1.25 -17.63
N ARG A 33 -7.60 0.73 -18.58
CA ARG A 33 -7.06 0.27 -19.86
C ARG A 33 -6.50 1.47 -20.65
N LYS A 34 -5.41 1.26 -21.39
CA LYS A 34 -4.95 2.26 -22.34
C LYS A 34 -6.05 2.53 -23.38
N GLY A 35 -6.41 3.80 -23.56
CA GLY A 35 -7.52 4.20 -24.43
C GLY A 35 -8.88 4.28 -23.71
N GLY A 36 -8.93 4.03 -22.40
CA GLY A 36 -10.11 4.21 -21.55
C GLY A 36 -10.82 2.90 -21.19
N GLY A 37 -11.65 2.98 -20.15
CA GLY A 37 -12.44 1.86 -19.63
C GLY A 37 -11.74 1.08 -18.50
N GLU A 38 -12.56 0.37 -17.73
CA GLU A 38 -12.09 -0.49 -16.64
C GLU A 38 -11.48 -1.78 -17.17
N VAL A 39 -10.42 -2.24 -16.50
CA VAL A 39 -9.87 -3.57 -16.73
C VAL A 39 -10.67 -4.56 -15.89
N THR A 40 -11.18 -5.61 -16.52
CA THR A 40 -11.84 -6.74 -15.83
C THR A 40 -11.11 -8.06 -16.05
N ASP A 41 -10.27 -8.14 -17.09
CA ASP A 41 -9.44 -9.31 -17.40
C ASP A 41 -8.02 -9.15 -16.80
N PRO A 42 -7.59 -10.04 -15.87
CA PRO A 42 -6.25 -10.02 -15.29
C PRO A 42 -5.12 -10.15 -16.31
N GLN A 43 -5.36 -10.77 -17.48
CA GLN A 43 -4.33 -10.95 -18.50
C GLN A 43 -3.76 -9.63 -19.00
N VAL A 44 -4.53 -8.54 -18.95
CA VAL A 44 -4.06 -7.20 -19.28
C VAL A 44 -2.89 -6.81 -18.36
N PHE A 45 -3.00 -7.09 -17.06
CA PHE A 45 -1.96 -6.80 -16.08
C PHE A 45 -0.80 -7.78 -16.17
N TYR A 46 -1.05 -9.07 -16.39
CA TYR A 46 0.04 -10.04 -16.59
C TYR A 46 0.88 -9.70 -17.82
N HIS A 47 0.24 -9.29 -18.92
CA HIS A 47 0.95 -8.84 -20.11
C HIS A 47 1.67 -7.50 -19.88
N ALA A 48 1.09 -6.58 -19.11
CA ALA A 48 1.76 -5.34 -18.74
C ALA A 48 3.02 -5.60 -17.91
N LEU A 49 2.92 -6.48 -16.90
CA LEU A 49 4.02 -6.85 -16.01
C LEU A 49 5.10 -7.66 -16.73
N GLY A 50 4.72 -8.57 -17.64
CA GLY A 50 5.67 -9.34 -18.44
C GLY A 50 6.51 -8.50 -19.41
N LYS A 51 6.16 -7.22 -19.63
CA LYS A 51 6.97 -6.26 -20.40
C LYS A 51 7.99 -5.51 -19.54
N MET A 52 7.91 -5.62 -18.22
CA MET A 52 8.85 -4.97 -17.31
C MET A 52 10.18 -5.72 -17.29
N THR A 53 11.27 -5.01 -17.03
CA THR A 53 12.60 -5.62 -16.88
C THR A 53 12.88 -6.08 -15.45
N ASP A 54 12.10 -5.60 -14.50
CA ASP A 54 12.20 -5.94 -13.08
C ASP A 54 10.83 -5.90 -12.40
N GLY A 55 10.80 -6.30 -11.12
CA GLY A 55 9.67 -6.02 -10.24
C GLY A 55 8.38 -6.78 -10.54
N PHE A 56 8.41 -7.84 -11.34
CA PHE A 56 7.24 -8.71 -11.56
C PHE A 56 7.43 -10.15 -11.03
N PHE A 57 8.61 -10.47 -10.51
CA PHE A 57 8.90 -11.72 -9.80
C PHE A 57 8.86 -11.51 -8.28
N PRO A 58 8.55 -12.57 -7.50
CA PRO A 58 8.48 -12.50 -6.04
C PRO A 58 9.84 -12.35 -5.35
N ILE A 59 10.94 -12.41 -6.11
CA ILE A 59 12.30 -12.19 -5.64
C ILE A 59 12.87 -10.97 -6.35
N GLY A 60 13.36 -10.01 -5.57
CA GLY A 60 13.99 -8.81 -6.09
C GLY A 60 15.40 -9.09 -6.63
N VAL A 61 15.93 -8.13 -7.37
CA VAL A 61 17.30 -8.20 -7.94
C VAL A 61 18.39 -8.39 -6.87
N ASN A 62 18.09 -8.02 -5.62
CA ASN A 62 18.95 -8.19 -4.46
C ASN A 62 18.86 -9.58 -3.79
N GLY A 63 18.03 -10.50 -4.32
CA GLY A 63 17.82 -11.84 -3.77
C GLY A 63 16.87 -11.91 -2.57
N PHE A 64 16.26 -10.80 -2.17
CA PHE A 64 15.27 -10.76 -1.07
C PHE A 64 13.83 -10.84 -1.60
N PRO A 65 12.86 -11.23 -0.74
CA PRO A 65 11.44 -11.17 -1.10
C PRO A 65 11.03 -9.79 -1.59
N HIS A 66 10.31 -9.77 -2.70
CA HIS A 66 9.75 -8.56 -3.29
C HIS A 66 8.25 -8.50 -2.98
N GLY A 67 7.87 -7.58 -2.10
CA GLY A 67 6.50 -7.49 -1.56
C GLY A 67 5.47 -6.80 -2.45
N GLY A 68 5.78 -6.56 -3.73
CA GLY A 68 4.92 -5.79 -4.62
C GLY A 68 5.22 -6.04 -6.08
N VAL A 69 4.74 -5.12 -6.92
CA VAL A 69 5.02 -5.11 -8.36
C VAL A 69 5.45 -3.73 -8.83
N HIS A 70 6.27 -3.68 -9.88
CA HIS A 70 6.67 -2.44 -10.51
C HIS A 70 5.83 -2.15 -11.75
N PHE A 71 5.42 -0.89 -11.89
CA PHE A 71 4.86 -0.34 -13.12
C PHE A 71 5.77 0.79 -13.61
N GLY A 72 6.03 0.80 -14.91
CA GLY A 72 6.83 1.83 -15.56
C GLY A 72 6.54 1.91 -17.06
N ALA A 73 7.45 2.55 -17.80
CA ALA A 73 7.26 2.90 -19.21
C ALA A 73 6.79 1.72 -20.09
N ASN A 74 7.36 0.53 -19.91
CA ASN A 74 7.00 -0.64 -20.73
C ASN A 74 5.57 -1.11 -20.47
N SER A 75 5.13 -1.11 -19.20
CA SER A 75 3.76 -1.45 -18.82
C SER A 75 2.73 -0.38 -19.22
N ALA A 76 3.16 0.89 -19.40
CA ALA A 76 2.30 2.00 -19.82
C ALA A 76 1.79 1.90 -21.27
N ALA A 77 2.31 0.95 -22.04
CA ALA A 77 1.78 0.56 -23.34
C ALA A 77 0.49 -0.28 -23.23
N CYS A 78 0.22 -0.90 -22.08
CA CYS A 78 -0.93 -1.79 -21.85
C CYS A 78 -2.01 -1.15 -20.98
N VAL A 79 -1.60 -0.35 -19.99
CA VAL A 79 -2.50 0.33 -19.03
C VAL A 79 -2.19 1.82 -18.99
N ASP A 80 -3.17 2.64 -18.65
CA ASP A 80 -2.98 4.08 -18.56
C ASP A 80 -2.50 4.49 -17.16
N GLN A 81 -1.24 4.93 -17.08
CA GLN A 81 -0.60 5.36 -15.83
C GLN A 81 -0.60 6.88 -15.65
N SER A 82 -1.14 7.63 -16.61
CA SER A 82 -1.07 9.10 -16.60
C SER A 82 -1.84 9.75 -15.44
N GLY A 83 -2.88 9.08 -14.94
CA GLY A 83 -3.66 9.52 -13.78
C GLY A 83 -3.10 9.09 -12.42
N GLY A 84 -1.96 8.41 -12.38
CA GLY A 84 -1.44 7.81 -11.15
C GLY A 84 -2.14 6.51 -10.73
N VAL A 85 -1.73 5.94 -9.60
CA VAL A 85 -2.26 4.69 -9.04
C VAL A 85 -3.63 4.95 -8.39
N ARG A 86 -4.64 4.15 -8.73
CA ARG A 86 -5.96 4.15 -8.09
C ARG A 86 -6.02 3.19 -6.91
N LEU A 87 -6.98 3.44 -6.01
CA LEU A 87 -7.31 2.51 -4.92
C LEU A 87 -7.79 1.17 -5.50
N HIS A 88 -7.32 0.07 -4.96
CA HIS A 88 -7.71 -1.27 -5.42
C HIS A 88 -9.13 -1.64 -4.99
N ALA A 89 -9.58 -1.11 -3.84
CA ALA A 89 -10.92 -1.26 -3.32
C ALA A 89 -11.35 -0.04 -2.51
N ASP A 90 -12.66 0.10 -2.27
CA ASP A 90 -13.21 1.04 -1.30
C ASP A 90 -12.59 0.80 0.09
N GLY A 91 -12.29 1.87 0.84
CA GLY A 91 -11.68 1.78 2.17
C GLY A 91 -11.32 3.13 2.77
N GLU A 92 -10.62 3.10 3.90
CA GLU A 92 -10.14 4.27 4.62
C GLU A 92 -8.63 4.46 4.42
N ILE A 93 -8.20 5.69 4.17
CA ILE A 93 -6.78 6.04 4.11
C ILE A 93 -6.28 6.24 5.55
N VAL A 94 -5.53 5.27 6.07
CA VAL A 94 -5.00 5.30 7.45
C VAL A 94 -3.56 5.81 7.54
N ALA A 95 -2.87 5.92 6.39
CA ALA A 95 -1.52 6.45 6.30
C ALA A 95 -1.30 7.11 4.94
N TYR A 96 -0.74 8.32 4.95
CA TYR A 96 -0.33 9.04 3.74
C TYR A 96 0.85 9.95 4.07
N ARG A 97 1.64 10.29 3.05
CA ARG A 97 2.70 11.28 3.14
C ARG A 97 2.34 12.46 2.25
N LEU A 98 2.17 13.63 2.84
CA LEU A 98 1.88 14.86 2.11
C LEU A 98 3.18 15.54 1.68
N ASP A 99 4.05 15.82 2.65
CA ASP A 99 5.32 16.49 2.40
C ASP A 99 6.43 15.50 2.08
N GLU A 100 7.22 15.79 1.06
CA GLU A 100 8.39 14.99 0.70
C GLU A 100 9.49 15.09 1.78
N ARG A 101 9.53 16.21 2.51
CA ARG A 101 10.52 16.51 3.54
C ARG A 101 9.85 17.08 4.78
N TYR A 102 10.49 16.89 5.92
CA TYR A 102 10.07 17.54 7.16
C TYR A 102 10.17 19.07 7.02
N PRO A 103 9.19 19.85 7.46
CA PRO A 103 9.26 21.31 7.38
C PRO A 103 10.41 21.84 8.24
N HIS A 104 11.23 22.71 7.65
CA HIS A 104 12.29 23.40 8.37
C HIS A 104 11.80 24.77 8.85
N LEU A 105 11.90 25.04 10.15
CA LEU A 105 11.67 26.37 10.69
C LEU A 105 12.84 27.28 10.30
N GLN A 106 12.58 28.34 9.55
CA GLN A 106 13.55 29.41 9.34
C GLN A 106 13.31 30.50 10.36
N PHE A 107 14.25 30.68 11.29
CA PHE A 107 14.26 31.84 12.16
C PHE A 107 14.84 33.02 11.37
N THR A 108 14.09 34.11 11.28
CA THR A 108 14.64 35.37 10.79
C THR A 108 15.66 35.87 11.81
N GLN A 109 16.88 36.16 11.35
CA GLN A 109 17.95 36.77 12.16
C GLN A 109 17.71 38.28 12.38
N ASP A 110 16.46 38.71 12.48
CA ASP A 110 16.16 40.09 12.85
C ASP A 110 16.13 40.21 14.37
N SER A 111 17.01 41.06 14.90
CA SER A 111 17.15 41.36 16.33
C SER A 111 15.93 42.06 16.96
N ARG A 112 14.72 41.88 16.42
CA ARG A 112 13.47 42.45 16.97
C ARG A 112 13.04 41.81 18.29
N TRP A 113 13.71 40.75 18.70
CA TRP A 113 13.45 40.01 19.93
C TRP A 113 14.66 39.99 20.89
N ALA A 114 15.63 40.88 20.67
CA ALA A 114 16.77 41.12 21.58
C ALA A 114 16.62 42.48 22.28
#